data_AF-A0A9P5CNP7-F1
#
_entry.id   AF-A0A9P5CNP7-F1
#
_cell.length_a   1.000
_cell.length_b   1.000
_cell.length_c   1.000
_cell.angle_alpha   90.00
_cell.angle_beta   90.00
_cell.angle_gamma   90.00
#
_symmetry.space_group_name_H-M   'P 1'
#
loop_
_entity.id
_entity.type
_entity.pdbx_description
1 polymer ?
#
loop_
_entity_poly.entity_id
_entity_poly.type
_entity_poly.pdbx_seq_one_letter_code
_entity_poly.pdbx_strand_id
1 'polypeptide(L)'
;MERELAVLPEDLDSAYHRIIVRLGKQKDRRMVEQTRRLLGWIACSPSPLTIEEAHQALVVRPDDRNQVFNMVAKLDVVEFLGPIVETADGYIRFVHFTAKEYVTSSHLGAQLIDLNLATMDLAVRCIGYLCQQHHDPDMPPDERSKHVLTGQYSFHAFSTKMWFELVYLSKVDEDEIEGESRYNSEDEADFEALKRTQPLLYGLLCRISQFRNSYSLSTGKMSQETRMNNLMINL
;
A
#
# COMPACT_ATOMS: atom_id res chain seq x y z
N MET A 1 25.59 -29.33 25.55
CA MET A 1 24.72 -28.17 25.25
C MET A 1 25.62 -27.17 24.56
N GLU A 2 25.98 -27.46 23.31
CA GLU A 2 27.03 -26.76 22.59
C GLU A 2 26.64 -26.67 21.12
N ARG A 3 26.98 -25.52 20.52
CA ARG A 3 26.92 -25.15 19.11
C ARG A 3 25.60 -24.55 18.63
N GLU A 4 25.40 -23.31 19.02
CA GLU A 4 25.10 -22.24 18.07
C GLU A 4 25.70 -20.95 18.64
N LEU A 5 27.04 -20.83 18.55
CA LEU A 5 27.68 -19.52 18.59
C LEU A 5 27.22 -18.83 17.30
N ALA A 6 26.10 -18.12 17.38
CA ALA A 6 25.60 -17.26 16.33
C ALA A 6 26.77 -16.36 15.92
N VAL A 7 27.22 -16.52 14.67
CA VAL A 7 28.19 -15.61 14.07
C VAL A 7 27.59 -14.21 14.19
N LEU A 8 28.12 -13.43 15.14
CA LEU A 8 27.80 -12.02 15.25
C LEU A 8 28.13 -11.42 13.88
N PRO A 9 27.17 -10.75 13.23
CA PRO A 9 27.39 -10.18 11.91
C PRO A 9 28.56 -9.19 11.98
N GLU A 10 29.44 -9.20 10.97
CA GLU A 10 30.62 -8.31 10.91
C GLU A 10 30.21 -6.83 10.94
N ASP A 11 29.04 -6.52 10.39
CA ASP A 11 28.39 -5.21 10.43
C ASP A 11 26.85 -5.34 10.49
N LEU A 12 26.18 -4.22 10.78
CA LEU A 12 24.73 -4.16 10.96
C LEU A 12 23.95 -4.47 9.66
N ASP A 13 24.50 -4.10 8.51
CA ASP A 13 23.90 -4.34 7.20
C ASP A 13 23.86 -5.84 6.86
N SER A 14 24.94 -6.55 7.15
CA SER A 14 25.01 -8.01 7.02
C SER A 14 24.01 -8.72 7.93
N ALA A 15 23.73 -8.14 9.10
CA ALA A 15 22.70 -8.63 10.01
C ALA A 15 21.31 -8.54 9.38
N TYR A 16 20.93 -7.36 8.88
CA TYR A 16 19.63 -7.13 8.26
C TYR A 16 19.47 -7.92 6.97
N HIS A 17 20.51 -7.98 6.13
CA HIS A 17 20.51 -8.80 4.92
C HIS A 17 20.16 -10.25 5.23
N ARG A 18 20.83 -10.85 6.22
CA ARG A 18 20.61 -12.24 6.63
C ARG A 18 19.19 -12.46 7.15
N ILE A 19 18.64 -11.50 7.91
CA ILE A 19 17.25 -11.56 8.39
C ILE A 19 16.29 -11.59 7.20
N ILE A 20 16.38 -10.63 6.29
CA ILE A 20 15.44 -10.49 5.17
C ILE A 20 15.56 -11.67 4.20
N VAL A 21 16.79 -12.14 3.92
CA VAL A 21 17.01 -13.34 3.11
C VAL A 21 16.40 -14.59 3.77
N ARG A 22 16.49 -14.72 5.10
CA ARG A 22 15.88 -15.84 5.83
C ARG A 22 14.36 -15.81 5.76
N LEU A 23 13.76 -14.62 5.85
CA LEU A 23 12.32 -14.42 5.65
C LEU A 23 11.88 -14.90 4.24
N GLY A 24 12.75 -14.75 3.24
CA GLY A 24 12.52 -15.24 1.88
C GLY A 24 12.71 -16.74 1.64
N LYS A 25 13.16 -17.52 2.64
CA LYS A 25 13.46 -18.97 2.51
C LYS A 25 12.36 -19.89 3.05
N GLN A 26 11.16 -19.37 3.31
CA GLN A 26 10.03 -20.17 3.78
C GLN A 26 9.56 -21.17 2.71
N LYS A 27 9.05 -22.33 3.13
CA LYS A 27 8.55 -23.37 2.21
C LYS A 27 7.28 -22.94 1.47
N ASP A 28 6.45 -22.11 2.13
CA ASP A 28 5.23 -21.58 1.54
C ASP A 28 5.52 -20.31 0.73
N ARG A 29 5.42 -20.43 -0.60
CA ARG A 29 5.64 -19.31 -1.54
C ARG A 29 4.67 -18.15 -1.30
N ARG A 30 3.42 -18.44 -0.91
CA ARG A 30 2.42 -17.41 -0.62
C ARG A 30 2.84 -16.58 0.59
N MET A 31 3.35 -17.25 1.61
CA MET A 31 3.86 -16.57 2.82
C MET A 31 5.08 -15.72 2.51
N VAL A 32 6.01 -16.20 1.67
CA VAL A 32 7.16 -15.39 1.22
C VAL A 32 6.70 -14.12 0.50
N GLU A 33 5.71 -14.24 -0.40
CA GLU A 33 5.19 -13.09 -1.15
C GLU A 33 4.49 -12.09 -0.23
N GLN A 34 3.64 -12.56 0.69
CA GLN A 34 2.97 -11.71 1.66
C GLN A 34 3.95 -11.01 2.60
N THR A 35 5.01 -11.71 3.03
CA THR A 35 6.07 -11.16 3.89
C THR A 35 6.83 -10.04 3.19
N ARG A 36 7.25 -10.25 1.93
CA ARG A 36 7.92 -9.21 1.13
C ARG A 36 7.03 -8.00 0.89
N ARG A 37 5.77 -8.26 0.55
CA ARG A 37 4.76 -7.23 0.31
C ARG A 37 4.54 -6.37 1.57
N LEU A 38 4.30 -7.00 2.72
CA LEU A 38 4.16 -6.28 3.99
C LEU A 38 5.40 -5.47 4.34
N LEU A 39 6.60 -6.07 4.21
CA LEU A 39 7.85 -5.36 4.50
C LEU A 39 8.04 -4.13 3.60
N GLY A 40 7.72 -4.25 2.30
CA GLY A 40 7.73 -3.14 1.36
C GLY A 40 6.74 -2.04 1.74
N TRP A 41 5.50 -2.40 2.10
CA TRP A 41 4.48 -1.42 2.52
C TRP A 41 4.87 -0.68 3.80
N ILE A 42 5.42 -1.39 4.79
CA ILE A 42 5.88 -0.78 6.05
C ILE A 42 7.05 0.17 5.79
N ALA A 43 7.91 -0.15 4.82
CA ALA A 43 9.03 0.69 4.42
C ALA A 43 8.60 1.95 3.68
N CYS A 44 7.72 1.81 2.68
CA CYS A 44 7.36 2.88 1.76
C CYS A 44 6.21 3.77 2.26
N SER A 45 5.39 3.29 3.19
CA SER A 45 4.21 4.06 3.59
C SER A 45 4.57 5.33 4.36
N PRO A 46 4.00 6.50 3.99
CA PRO A 46 4.19 7.74 4.74
C PRO A 46 3.51 7.74 6.12
N SER A 47 2.55 6.85 6.35
CA SER A 47 1.84 6.69 7.62
C SER A 47 1.93 5.22 8.06
N PRO A 48 2.19 4.91 9.33
CA PRO A 48 2.25 3.52 9.77
C PRO A 48 0.89 2.84 9.58
N LEU A 49 0.91 1.57 9.17
CA LEU A 49 -0.29 0.73 9.09
C LEU A 49 -0.58 0.08 10.44
N THR A 50 -1.86 -0.06 10.77
CA THR A 50 -2.32 -0.99 11.81
C THR A 50 -2.30 -2.44 11.30
N ILE A 51 -2.43 -3.41 12.22
CA ILE A 51 -2.54 -4.83 11.85
C ILE A 51 -3.78 -5.07 10.99
N GLU A 52 -4.90 -4.46 11.35
CA GLU A 52 -6.17 -4.60 10.65
C GLU A 52 -6.10 -4.00 9.25
N GLU A 53 -5.48 -2.82 9.09
CA GLU A 53 -5.25 -2.18 7.80
C GLU A 53 -4.35 -3.04 6.91
N ALA A 54 -3.22 -3.53 7.44
CA ALA A 54 -2.30 -4.37 6.70
C ALA A 54 -2.93 -5.70 6.28
N HIS A 55 -3.71 -6.32 7.17
CA HIS A 55 -4.43 -7.55 6.86
C HIS A 55 -5.49 -7.32 5.76
N GLN A 56 -6.29 -6.27 5.91
CA GLN A 56 -7.31 -5.91 4.94
C GLN A 56 -6.69 -5.58 3.58
N ALA A 57 -5.58 -4.83 3.56
CA ALA A 57 -4.82 -4.54 2.34
C ALA A 57 -4.30 -5.81 1.66
N LEU A 58 -3.79 -6.80 2.41
CA LEU A 58 -3.32 -8.08 1.86
C LEU A 58 -4.41 -8.88 1.16
N VAL A 59 -5.64 -8.85 1.68
CA VAL A 59 -6.75 -9.62 1.12
C VAL A 59 -7.47 -8.90 -0.03
N VAL A 60 -7.32 -7.59 -0.17
CA VAL A 60 -7.90 -6.83 -1.30
C VAL A 60 -7.42 -7.39 -2.64
N ARG A 61 -8.38 -7.69 -3.51
CA ARG A 61 -8.22 -7.99 -4.93
C ARG A 61 -8.69 -6.78 -5.73
N PRO A 62 -7.77 -5.94 -6.25
CA PRO A 62 -8.14 -4.67 -6.89
C PRO A 62 -8.98 -4.84 -8.16
N ASP A 63 -8.95 -6.02 -8.78
CA ASP A 63 -9.74 -6.40 -9.94
C ASP A 63 -11.14 -6.93 -9.60
N ASP A 64 -11.42 -7.21 -8.32
CA ASP A 64 -12.68 -7.77 -7.84
C ASP A 64 -13.48 -6.74 -7.02
N ARG A 65 -14.37 -6.03 -7.72
CA ARG A 65 -15.27 -5.05 -7.12
C ARG A 65 -16.26 -5.66 -6.11
N ASN A 66 -16.68 -6.89 -6.35
CA ASN A 66 -17.72 -7.56 -5.56
C ASN A 66 -17.12 -8.46 -4.48
N GLN A 67 -15.83 -8.27 -4.19
CA GLN A 67 -15.13 -9.03 -3.18
C GLN A 67 -15.79 -8.84 -1.80
N VAL A 68 -16.02 -9.96 -1.12
CA VAL A 68 -16.47 -9.99 0.27
C VAL A 68 -15.32 -10.51 1.13
N PHE A 69 -14.96 -9.76 2.16
CA PHE A 69 -13.92 -10.16 3.10
C PHE A 69 -14.47 -11.07 4.20
N ASN A 70 -13.64 -12.04 4.59
CA ASN A 70 -13.84 -12.77 5.83
C ASN A 70 -12.67 -12.44 6.77
N MET A 71 -12.82 -11.38 7.56
CA MET A 71 -11.78 -10.89 8.50
C MET A 71 -11.63 -11.77 9.76
N VAL A 72 -12.21 -12.98 9.78
CA VAL A 72 -12.11 -13.90 10.92
C VAL A 72 -10.69 -14.46 11.09
N ALA A 73 -9.91 -14.57 10.01
CA ALA A 73 -8.49 -14.88 10.12
C ALA A 73 -7.73 -13.62 10.59
N LYS A 74 -6.85 -13.75 11.58
CA LYS A 74 -5.96 -12.64 11.99
C LYS A 74 -4.61 -12.79 11.30
N LEU A 75 -4.07 -11.67 10.82
CA LEU A 75 -2.69 -11.59 10.37
C LEU A 75 -1.76 -11.59 11.58
N ASP A 76 -0.88 -12.58 11.68
CA ASP A 76 0.21 -12.55 12.66
C ASP A 76 1.46 -11.92 12.04
N VAL A 77 1.51 -10.58 12.04
CA VAL A 77 2.65 -9.82 11.49
C VAL A 77 3.96 -10.22 12.17
N VAL A 78 3.92 -10.62 13.44
CA VAL A 78 5.10 -11.03 14.22
C VAL A 78 5.58 -12.40 13.76
N GLU A 79 4.70 -13.32 13.39
CA GLU A 79 5.07 -14.59 12.76
C GLU A 79 5.86 -14.35 11.45
N PHE A 80 5.45 -13.37 10.65
CA PHE A 80 6.08 -13.08 9.36
C PHE A 80 7.35 -12.25 9.44
N LEU A 81 7.41 -11.29 10.36
CA LEU A 81 8.40 -10.21 10.32
C LEU A 81 9.03 -9.92 11.70
N GLY A 82 8.74 -10.72 12.73
CA GLY A 82 9.13 -10.46 14.13
C GLY A 82 10.61 -10.11 14.41
N PRO A 83 11.61 -10.58 13.63
CA PRO A 83 12.99 -10.14 13.82
C PRO A 83 13.29 -8.71 13.38
N ILE A 84 12.41 -8.07 12.59
CA ILE A 84 12.67 -6.76 11.98
C ILE A 84 11.53 -5.74 12.18
N VAL A 85 10.32 -6.21 12.51
CA VAL A 85 9.18 -5.34 12.87
C VAL A 85 8.60 -5.71 14.23
N GLU A 86 7.95 -4.74 14.84
CA GLU A 86 7.16 -4.87 16.06
C GLU A 86 5.79 -4.22 15.89
N THR A 87 4.89 -4.52 16.83
CA THR A 87 3.64 -3.79 16.99
C THR A 87 3.72 -2.92 18.23
N ALA A 88 3.51 -1.61 18.06
CA ALA A 88 3.45 -0.64 19.15
C ALA A 88 2.21 0.24 18.96
N ASP A 89 1.41 0.38 20.03
CA ASP A 89 0.17 1.18 20.02
C ASP A 89 -0.81 0.81 18.88
N GLY A 90 -0.82 -0.47 18.48
CA GLY A 90 -1.65 -0.99 17.39
C GLY A 90 -1.07 -0.81 15.99
N TYR A 91 0.07 -0.13 15.86
CA TYR A 91 0.75 0.12 14.59
C TYR A 91 1.93 -0.82 14.36
N ILE A 92 2.14 -1.21 13.12
CA ILE A 92 3.30 -1.97 12.66
C ILE A 92 4.44 -1.00 12.36
N ARG A 93 5.61 -1.24 12.93
CA ARG A 93 6.81 -0.43 12.69
C ARG A 93 8.08 -1.28 12.75
N PHE A 94 9.17 -0.75 12.19
CA PHE A 94 10.48 -1.36 12.35
C PHE A 94 10.91 -1.34 13.83
N VAL A 95 11.56 -2.42 14.29
CA VAL A 95 12.15 -2.50 15.64
C VAL A 95 13.22 -1.43 15.88
N HIS A 96 13.86 -0.96 14.80
CA HIS A 96 14.87 0.09 14.86
C HIS A 96 14.91 0.88 13.55
N PHE A 97 15.25 2.17 13.61
CA PHE A 97 15.26 3.04 12.42
C PHE A 97 16.26 2.56 11.36
N THR A 98 17.43 2.04 11.76
CA THR A 98 18.44 1.49 10.82
C THR A 98 17.94 0.28 10.02
N ALA A 99 16.96 -0.46 10.55
CA ALA A 99 16.32 -1.55 9.81
C ALA A 99 15.48 -0.98 8.65
N LYS A 100 14.79 0.15 8.89
CA LYS A 100 14.09 0.87 7.83
C LYS A 100 15.08 1.40 6.80
N GLU A 101 16.15 2.07 7.23
CA GLU A 101 17.19 2.62 6.35
C GLU A 101 17.80 1.54 5.44
N TYR A 102 18.07 0.35 6.00
CA TYR A 102 18.56 -0.78 5.23
C TYR A 102 17.56 -1.21 4.15
N VAL A 103 16.29 -1.41 4.50
CA VAL A 103 15.24 -1.83 3.56
C VAL A 103 14.99 -0.77 2.49
N THR A 104 15.08 0.51 2.83
CA THR A 104 14.87 1.62 1.89
C THR A 104 16.12 1.99 1.09
N SER A 105 17.27 1.36 1.34
CA SER A 105 18.52 1.65 0.66
C SER A 105 18.49 1.20 -0.80
N SER A 106 18.78 2.11 -1.73
CA SER A 106 18.89 1.85 -3.17
C SER A 106 20.03 0.89 -3.55
N HIS A 107 21.02 0.69 -2.66
CA HIS A 107 22.15 -0.20 -2.91
C HIS A 107 22.03 -1.55 -2.19
N LEU A 108 21.48 -1.55 -0.98
CA LEU A 108 21.43 -2.72 -0.10
C LEU A 108 20.06 -3.41 -0.13
N GLY A 109 18.99 -2.65 0.12
CA GLY A 109 17.62 -3.14 0.26
C GLY A 109 16.92 -3.40 -1.07
N ALA A 110 17.26 -2.64 -2.11
CA ALA A 110 16.64 -2.71 -3.44
C ALA A 110 16.72 -4.10 -4.11
N GLN A 111 17.72 -4.91 -3.76
CA GLN A 111 17.84 -6.29 -4.27
C GLN A 111 16.78 -7.24 -3.68
N LEU A 112 16.13 -6.84 -2.58
CA LEU A 112 15.20 -7.66 -1.82
C LEU A 112 13.77 -7.12 -1.86
N ILE A 113 13.63 -5.80 -1.84
CA ILE A 113 12.36 -5.07 -1.84
C ILE A 113 12.46 -3.91 -2.84
N ASP A 114 11.65 -3.98 -3.89
CA ASP A 114 11.46 -2.85 -4.81
C ASP A 114 10.42 -1.90 -4.21
N LEU A 115 10.88 -0.73 -3.76
CA LEU A 115 10.02 0.25 -3.09
C LEU A 115 9.01 0.90 -4.04
N ASN A 116 9.34 1.07 -5.32
CA ASN A 116 8.42 1.65 -6.30
C ASN A 116 7.28 0.68 -6.58
N LEU A 117 7.61 -0.59 -6.81
CA LEU A 117 6.59 -1.64 -6.95
C LEU A 117 5.76 -1.80 -5.66
N ALA A 118 6.38 -1.72 -4.48
CA ALA A 118 5.65 -1.81 -3.21
C ALA A 118 4.70 -0.62 -2.98
N THR A 119 5.16 0.60 -3.29
CA THR A 119 4.37 1.84 -3.19
C THR A 119 3.18 1.77 -4.14
N MET A 120 3.43 1.36 -5.39
CA MET A 120 2.41 1.20 -6.41
C MET A 120 1.40 0.10 -6.04
N ASP A 121 1.85 -1.06 -5.56
CA ASP A 121 0.96 -2.15 -5.12
C ASP A 121 0.06 -1.69 -3.94
N LEU A 122 0.60 -0.91 -3.00
CA LEU A 122 -0.19 -0.35 -1.90
C LEU A 122 -1.21 0.69 -2.41
N ALA A 123 -0.81 1.57 -3.33
CA ALA A 123 -1.69 2.55 -3.97
C ALA A 123 -2.87 1.85 -4.68
N VAL A 124 -2.58 0.87 -5.52
CA VAL A 124 -3.57 0.08 -6.25
C VAL A 124 -4.53 -0.63 -5.29
N ARG A 125 -4.05 -1.13 -4.15
CA ARG A 125 -4.93 -1.72 -3.12
C ARG A 125 -5.81 -0.71 -2.42
N CYS A 126 -5.30 0.49 -2.12
CA CYS A 126 -6.13 1.56 -1.55
C CYS A 126 -7.26 1.94 -2.51
N ILE A 127 -6.95 2.18 -3.79
CA ILE A 127 -7.95 2.58 -4.77
C ILE A 127 -8.90 1.42 -5.09
N GLY A 128 -8.36 0.22 -5.30
CA GLY A 128 -9.13 -1.02 -5.51
C GLY A 128 -10.15 -1.25 -4.40
N TYR A 129 -9.72 -1.12 -3.15
CA TYR A 129 -10.59 -1.20 -1.97
C TYR A 129 -11.70 -0.13 -1.97
N LEU A 130 -11.35 1.14 -2.22
CA LEU A 130 -12.34 2.23 -2.27
C LEU A 130 -13.34 2.07 -3.43
N CYS A 131 -12.98 1.34 -4.48
CA CYS A 131 -13.86 1.02 -5.60
C CYS A 131 -14.76 -0.21 -5.36
N GLN A 132 -14.67 -0.89 -4.22
CA GLN A 132 -15.48 -2.07 -3.93
C GLN A 132 -16.93 -1.71 -3.59
N GLN A 133 -17.85 -2.63 -3.87
CA GLN A 133 -19.29 -2.43 -3.77
C GLN A 133 -19.76 -1.91 -2.41
N HIS A 134 -19.11 -2.32 -1.30
CA HIS A 134 -19.47 -1.88 0.06
C HIS A 134 -19.24 -0.37 0.31
N HIS A 135 -18.64 0.36 -0.63
CA HIS A 135 -18.54 1.82 -0.62
C HIS A 135 -19.64 2.52 -1.41
N ASP A 136 -20.50 1.80 -2.14
CA ASP A 136 -21.55 2.41 -2.95
C ASP A 136 -22.50 3.30 -2.11
N PRO A 137 -22.91 4.47 -2.64
CA PRO A 137 -23.82 5.36 -1.92
C PRO A 137 -25.17 4.69 -1.63
N ASP A 138 -25.63 3.88 -2.58
CA ASP A 138 -26.93 3.19 -2.56
C ASP A 138 -26.93 1.91 -1.69
N MET A 139 -25.83 1.61 -0.99
CA MET A 139 -25.71 0.48 -0.06
C MET A 139 -26.81 0.53 1.02
N PRO A 140 -27.68 -0.50 1.12
CA PRO A 140 -28.75 -0.55 2.11
C PRO A 140 -28.20 -0.44 3.55
N PRO A 141 -28.91 0.24 4.47
CA PRO A 141 -28.44 0.41 5.85
C PRO A 141 -28.11 -0.89 6.60
N ASP A 142 -28.88 -1.95 6.37
CA ASP A 142 -28.68 -3.24 7.03
C ASP A 142 -27.41 -3.95 6.51
N GLU A 143 -27.16 -3.88 5.20
CA GLU A 143 -25.93 -4.41 4.60
C GLU A 143 -24.71 -3.62 5.04
N ARG A 144 -24.80 -2.29 5.05
CA ARG A 144 -23.75 -1.41 5.58
C ARG A 144 -23.41 -1.74 7.03
N SER A 145 -24.43 -1.95 7.87
CA SER A 145 -24.27 -2.32 9.28
C SER A 145 -23.56 -3.67 9.41
N LYS A 146 -23.92 -4.66 8.59
CA LYS A 146 -23.22 -5.95 8.52
C LYS A 146 -21.75 -5.80 8.10
N HIS A 147 -21.46 -4.93 7.13
CA HIS A 147 -20.09 -4.66 6.69
C HIS A 147 -19.25 -3.99 7.78
N VAL A 148 -19.84 -3.08 8.57
CA VAL A 148 -19.20 -2.50 9.76
C VAL A 148 -18.89 -3.59 10.80
N LEU A 149 -19.88 -4.42 11.15
CA LEU A 149 -19.70 -5.47 12.16
C LEU A 149 -18.73 -6.58 11.74
N THR A 150 -18.54 -6.79 10.44
CA THR A 150 -17.60 -7.78 9.92
C THR A 150 -16.21 -7.20 9.59
N GLY A 151 -15.98 -5.91 9.89
CA GLY A 151 -14.69 -5.27 9.72
C GLY A 151 -14.32 -4.93 8.27
N GLN A 152 -15.28 -4.90 7.34
CA GLN A 152 -14.97 -4.55 5.94
C GLN A 152 -14.46 -3.12 5.77
N TYR A 153 -14.70 -2.25 6.76
CA TYR A 153 -14.20 -0.87 6.76
C TYR A 153 -12.82 -0.69 7.42
N SER A 154 -12.12 -1.77 7.78
CA SER A 154 -10.82 -1.71 8.49
C SER A 154 -9.70 -1.00 7.74
N PHE A 155 -9.79 -0.85 6.41
CA PHE A 155 -8.78 -0.16 5.59
C PHE A 155 -9.25 1.21 5.07
N HIS A 156 -10.45 1.65 5.45
CA HIS A 156 -11.09 2.84 4.89
C HIS A 156 -10.36 4.14 5.23
N ALA A 157 -10.00 4.33 6.50
CA ALA A 157 -9.33 5.56 6.95
C ALA A 157 -7.96 5.72 6.27
N PHE A 158 -7.15 4.65 6.26
CA PHE A 158 -5.86 4.63 5.58
C PHE A 158 -6.01 4.88 4.09
N SER A 159 -6.87 4.12 3.40
CA SER A 159 -7.02 4.22 1.94
C SER A 159 -7.41 5.62 1.52
N THR A 160 -8.43 6.21 2.15
CA THR A 160 -8.91 7.56 1.83
C THR A 160 -7.84 8.62 2.05
N LYS A 161 -7.02 8.46 3.10
CA LYS A 161 -5.94 9.40 3.43
C LYS A 161 -4.73 9.27 2.51
N MET A 162 -4.37 8.03 2.12
CA MET A 162 -3.04 7.73 1.58
C MET A 162 -3.01 7.47 0.07
N TRP A 163 -4.12 7.10 -0.57
CA TRP A 163 -4.10 6.63 -1.96
C TRP A 163 -3.41 7.62 -2.93
N PHE A 164 -3.70 8.92 -2.80
CA PHE A 164 -3.17 9.95 -3.68
C PHE A 164 -1.66 10.15 -3.46
N GLU A 165 -1.24 10.23 -2.19
CA GLU A 165 0.16 10.36 -1.82
C GLU A 165 0.98 9.16 -2.33
N LEU A 166 0.44 7.95 -2.21
CA LEU A 166 1.10 6.74 -2.71
C LEU A 166 1.23 6.72 -4.24
N VAL A 167 0.20 7.16 -4.97
CA VAL A 167 0.30 7.31 -6.44
C VAL A 167 1.37 8.34 -6.80
N TYR A 168 1.39 9.48 -6.12
CA TYR A 168 2.39 10.53 -6.35
C TYR A 168 3.82 10.02 -6.09
N LEU A 169 4.05 9.39 -4.94
CA LEU A 169 5.38 8.86 -4.57
C LEU A 169 5.86 7.76 -5.52
N SER A 170 4.95 6.96 -6.06
CA SER A 170 5.30 5.92 -7.04
C SER A 170 5.71 6.46 -8.42
N LYS A 171 5.54 7.77 -8.65
CA LYS A 171 5.91 8.47 -9.90
C LYS A 171 7.19 9.28 -9.77
N VAL A 172 7.48 9.82 -8.59
CA VAL A 172 8.65 10.68 -8.34
C VAL A 172 9.98 10.00 -8.68
N ASP A 173 10.10 8.68 -8.53
CA ASP A 173 11.32 7.94 -8.92
C ASP A 173 11.44 7.70 -10.44
N GLU A 174 10.36 7.80 -11.23
CA GLU A 174 10.44 7.78 -12.71
C GLU A 174 10.97 9.13 -13.24
N ASP A 175 10.61 10.23 -12.58
CA ASP A 175 10.88 11.60 -13.03
C ASP A 175 12.26 12.16 -12.60
N GLU A 176 12.94 11.57 -11.60
CA GLU A 176 14.34 11.94 -11.30
C GLU A 176 15.33 11.56 -12.42
N ILE A 177 14.87 10.85 -13.48
CA ILE A 177 15.65 10.59 -14.70
C ILE A 177 15.43 11.67 -15.78
N GLU A 178 14.34 12.45 -15.74
CA GLU A 178 14.05 13.51 -16.73
C GLU A 178 13.62 14.81 -16.04
N GLY A 179 14.55 15.76 -15.94
CA GLY A 179 14.39 16.97 -15.13
C GLY A 179 13.31 17.96 -15.55
N GLU A 180 12.93 18.77 -14.54
CA GLU A 180 12.22 20.06 -14.60
C GLU A 180 10.80 20.11 -15.19
N SER A 181 9.83 19.85 -14.30
CA SER A 181 8.53 20.54 -14.16
C SER A 181 8.14 21.52 -15.28
N ARG A 182 7.18 21.12 -16.13
CA ARG A 182 6.43 22.05 -16.97
C ARG A 182 4.95 21.67 -17.10
N TYR A 183 4.15 22.15 -16.14
CA TYR A 183 2.70 22.02 -16.15
C TYR A 183 2.04 22.49 -17.47
N ASN A 184 1.12 21.64 -17.96
CA ASN A 184 0.02 21.86 -18.93
C ASN A 184 0.14 21.30 -20.36
N SER A 185 1.02 20.34 -20.66
CA SER A 185 0.86 19.44 -21.83
C SER A 185 1.30 17.98 -21.60
N GLU A 186 1.88 17.69 -20.43
CA GLU A 186 2.38 16.37 -20.05
C GLU A 186 1.27 15.47 -19.49
N ASP A 187 0.28 16.01 -18.78
CA ASP A 187 -0.80 15.24 -18.13
C ASP A 187 -1.56 14.27 -19.08
N GLU A 188 -1.85 14.68 -20.32
CA GLU A 188 -2.57 13.84 -21.29
C GLU A 188 -1.66 12.72 -21.84
N ALA A 189 -0.37 13.02 -22.03
CA ALA A 189 0.64 12.05 -22.43
C ALA A 189 0.95 11.05 -21.30
N ASP A 190 1.01 11.53 -20.06
CA ASP A 190 1.19 10.74 -18.84
C ASP A 190 0.01 9.81 -18.61
N PHE A 191 -1.21 10.26 -18.93
CA PHE A 191 -2.40 9.44 -18.76
C PHE A 191 -2.51 8.33 -19.79
N GLU A 192 -2.22 8.60 -21.06
CA GLU A 192 -2.14 7.56 -22.09
C GLU A 192 -0.93 6.62 -21.85
N ALA A 193 0.17 7.13 -21.31
CA ALA A 193 1.28 6.30 -20.85
C ALA A 193 0.85 5.39 -19.68
N LEU A 194 0.16 5.92 -18.68
CA LEU A 194 -0.35 5.19 -17.52
C LEU A 194 -1.37 4.12 -17.93
N LYS A 195 -2.26 4.45 -18.85
CA LYS A 195 -3.22 3.50 -19.45
C LYS A 195 -2.52 2.32 -20.11
N ARG A 196 -1.41 2.59 -20.80
CA ARG A 196 -0.61 1.59 -21.52
C ARG A 196 0.24 0.75 -20.58
N THR A 197 0.90 1.36 -19.60
CA THR A 197 1.87 0.69 -18.73
C THR A 197 1.21 0.06 -17.50
N GLN A 198 0.13 0.67 -16.99
CA GLN A 198 -0.57 0.27 -15.77
C GLN A 198 -2.11 0.35 -15.92
N PRO A 199 -2.71 -0.46 -16.80
CA PRO A 199 -4.13 -0.39 -17.13
C PRO A 199 -5.06 -0.62 -15.93
N LEU A 200 -4.64 -1.42 -14.95
CA LEU A 200 -5.41 -1.65 -13.72
C LEU A 200 -5.49 -0.38 -12.88
N LEU A 201 -4.37 0.30 -12.66
CA LEU A 201 -4.34 1.56 -11.90
C LEU A 201 -5.17 2.63 -12.62
N TYR A 202 -4.99 2.77 -13.94
CA TYR A 202 -5.78 3.68 -14.76
C TYR A 202 -7.30 3.42 -14.59
N GLY A 203 -7.74 2.18 -14.74
CA GLY A 203 -9.15 1.82 -14.61
C GLY A 203 -9.71 2.10 -13.22
N LEU A 204 -8.89 1.93 -12.18
CA LEU A 204 -9.24 2.25 -10.80
C LEU A 204 -9.32 3.77 -10.56
N LEU A 205 -8.41 4.56 -11.13
CA LEU A 205 -8.44 6.02 -11.08
C LEU A 205 -9.69 6.59 -11.78
N CYS A 206 -10.08 6.04 -12.93
CA CYS A 206 -11.34 6.41 -13.58
C CYS A 206 -12.56 6.08 -12.72
N ARG A 207 -12.55 4.97 -11.98
CA ARG A 207 -13.69 4.60 -11.12
C ARG A 207 -13.79 5.50 -9.89
N ILE A 208 -12.66 5.78 -9.23
CA ILE A 208 -12.68 6.64 -8.04
C ILE A 208 -13.01 8.10 -8.39
N SER A 209 -12.67 8.57 -9.60
CA SER A 209 -13.09 9.89 -10.11
C SER A 209 -14.61 9.98 -10.27
N GLN A 210 -15.22 8.98 -10.90
CA GLN A 210 -16.68 8.90 -11.08
C GLN A 210 -17.41 8.91 -9.73
N PHE A 211 -16.93 8.11 -8.75
CA PHE A 211 -17.50 8.07 -7.41
C PHE A 211 -17.45 9.44 -6.70
N ARG A 212 -16.29 10.12 -6.74
CA ARG A 212 -16.15 11.44 -6.12
C ARG A 212 -17.01 12.51 -6.77
N ASN A 213 -17.15 12.48 -8.10
CA ASN A 213 -18.00 13.42 -8.83
C ASN A 213 -19.49 13.23 -8.47
N SER A 214 -19.96 12.00 -8.35
CA SER A 214 -21.32 11.70 -7.89
C SER A 214 -21.56 12.18 -6.44
N TYR A 215 -20.57 12.03 -5.56
CA TYR A 215 -20.66 12.49 -4.17
C TYR A 215 -20.58 14.01 -4.01
N SER A 216 -19.72 14.69 -4.76
CA SER A 216 -19.56 16.16 -4.70
C SER A 216 -20.83 16.89 -5.15
N LEU A 217 -21.46 16.43 -6.23
CA LEU A 217 -22.77 16.91 -6.68
C LEU A 217 -23.87 16.76 -5.62
N SER A 218 -23.76 15.75 -4.76
CA SER A 218 -24.76 15.47 -3.71
C SER A 218 -24.51 16.19 -2.38
N THR A 219 -23.29 16.66 -2.08
CA THR A 219 -22.92 17.14 -0.72
C THR A 219 -22.31 18.54 -0.65
N GLY A 220 -21.92 19.15 -1.77
CA GLY A 220 -21.54 20.58 -1.83
C GLY A 220 -20.33 21.00 -0.98
N LYS A 221 -19.43 20.09 -0.60
CA LYS A 221 -18.25 20.41 0.25
C LYS A 221 -16.93 20.28 -0.52
N MET A 222 -16.46 21.39 -1.07
CA MET A 222 -15.09 21.58 -1.58
C MET A 222 -14.20 22.15 -0.46
N SER A 223 -13.39 21.38 0.26
CA SER A 223 -12.38 22.03 1.15
C SER A 223 -11.05 21.30 1.36
N GLN A 224 -10.76 20.22 0.66
CA GLN A 224 -9.39 19.65 0.56
C GLN A 224 -8.99 19.37 -0.90
N GLU A 225 -9.72 19.97 -1.84
CA GLU A 225 -9.93 19.42 -3.18
C GLU A 225 -9.04 20.01 -4.28
N THR A 226 -8.32 21.09 -4.02
CA THR A 226 -7.73 21.90 -5.10
C THR A 226 -6.54 21.24 -5.81
N ARG A 227 -5.66 20.50 -5.09
CA ARG A 227 -4.55 19.76 -5.73
C ARG A 227 -5.03 18.51 -6.47
N MET A 228 -6.00 17.81 -5.89
CA MET A 228 -6.52 16.55 -6.39
C MET A 228 -7.49 16.76 -7.56
N ASN A 229 -8.25 17.86 -7.57
CA ASN A 229 -9.15 18.17 -8.69
C ASN A 229 -8.38 18.60 -9.94
N ASN A 230 -7.23 19.28 -9.82
CA ASN A 230 -6.45 19.67 -11.00
C ASN A 230 -5.89 18.46 -11.78
N LEU A 231 -5.49 17.38 -11.10
CA LEU A 231 -5.10 16.13 -11.77
C LEU A 231 -6.30 15.34 -12.31
N MET A 232 -7.46 15.41 -11.63
CA MET A 232 -8.66 14.61 -11.98
C MET A 232 -9.57 15.30 -13.01
N ILE A 233 -9.38 16.59 -13.31
CA ILE A 233 -10.07 17.31 -14.40
C ILE A 233 -9.60 16.82 -15.78
N ASN A 234 -8.41 16.22 -15.86
CA ASN A 234 -7.83 15.66 -17.08
C ASN A 234 -8.10 14.14 -17.23
N LEU A 235 -8.93 13.53 -16.35
CA LEU A 235 -9.41 12.13 -16.43
C LEU A 235 -10.79 12.04 -17.08
#